data_AF-A0A952HFY3-F1
#
_entry.id   AF-A0A952HFY3-F1
#
_cell.length_a   1.000
_cell.length_b   1.000
_cell.length_c   1.000
_cell.angle_alpha   90.00
_cell.angle_beta   90.00
_cell.angle_gamma   90.00
#
_symmetry.space_group_name_H-M   'P 1'
#
loop_
_entity.id
_entity.type
_entity.pdbx_description
1 polymer ?
#
loop_
_entity_poly.entity_id
_entity_poly.type
_entity_poly.pdbx_seq_one_letter_code
_entity_poly.pdbx_strand_id
1 'polypeptide(L)'
;HVTDLNESLRRIQQQRILWNRFAVAGVVPEVPVGIADVQVAYQRVAEDLARLDIPLRRVGTPQSLAVLPVEELVRQVAGLAAESEVLANLQERTALLTQLRDLELDPLISDLSIRHVPESQVSAELELAWWQSVLESLLASDRALLNANTGVLDRLEADFRLVDEAHASATGKQLAWMLAETWKIGIVDWPDEAAALKRLLKSGAPTASTLTEAAPHLARPLAPVWLISPYEIPTIGREVAFDAVLLVDAGASSLAENVPVIRRAKQVVAFGDPVTQTPSRFDIGVHEYGTTVENVDVDALHADSALARLSELLPVYTLSRSYRAGGEDLAELVNRRFYGGMIDSLPWAGTYLGHGSLALHYVSGGQGMPDSDTGAVESTDAEVAKVVELVLAHATERPRESLMVITASERHAVRVNQAVLAAFSKRTELADFILGDRAEPFTVVTLEQSVGQSRDRVIFSIGYGR
;
A
#
# COMPACT_ATOMS: atom_id res chain seq x y z
N HIS A 1 -98.91 -13.03 -33.83
CA HIS A 1 -99.33 -11.61 -33.81
C HIS A 1 -98.09 -10.75 -33.92
N VAL A 2 -97.99 -9.92 -34.97
CA VAL A 2 -96.90 -8.97 -35.12
C VAL A 2 -97.28 -7.72 -34.32
N THR A 3 -96.49 -7.40 -33.29
CA THR A 3 -96.79 -6.33 -32.33
C THR A 3 -96.51 -4.93 -32.88
N ASP A 4 -95.58 -4.80 -33.84
CA ASP A 4 -95.31 -3.56 -34.57
C ASP A 4 -95.11 -3.86 -36.08
N LEU A 5 -96.12 -3.49 -36.87
CA LEU A 5 -96.15 -3.72 -38.31
C LEU A 5 -95.13 -2.84 -39.05
N ASN A 6 -94.86 -1.63 -38.56
CA ASN A 6 -93.95 -0.68 -39.21
C ASN A 6 -92.50 -1.13 -39.06
N GLU A 7 -92.11 -1.54 -37.84
CA GLU A 7 -90.78 -2.08 -37.59
C GLU A 7 -90.53 -3.35 -38.42
N SER A 8 -91.54 -4.23 -38.50
CA SER A 8 -91.44 -5.47 -39.27
C SER A 8 -91.31 -5.22 -40.78
N LEU A 9 -92.06 -4.26 -41.33
CA LEU A 9 -91.94 -3.87 -42.74
C LEU A 9 -90.59 -3.22 -43.06
N ARG A 10 -90.04 -2.41 -42.14
CA ARG A 10 -88.69 -1.85 -42.28
C ARG A 10 -87.62 -2.93 -42.27
N ARG A 11 -87.73 -3.94 -41.38
CA ARG A 11 -86.83 -5.10 -41.37
C ARG A 11 -86.90 -5.90 -42.66
N ILE A 12 -88.12 -6.17 -43.16
CA ILE A 12 -88.31 -6.86 -44.45
C ILE A 12 -87.69 -6.05 -45.60
N GLN A 13 -87.84 -4.73 -45.59
CA GLN A 13 -87.26 -3.87 -46.62
C GLN A 13 -85.73 -3.84 -46.55
N GLN A 14 -85.14 -3.74 -45.36
CA GLN A 14 -83.68 -3.85 -45.17
C GLN A 14 -83.15 -5.20 -45.60
N GLN A 15 -83.86 -6.27 -45.26
CA GLN A 15 -83.49 -7.63 -45.63
C GLN A 15 -83.57 -7.83 -47.15
N ARG A 16 -84.59 -7.27 -47.81
CA ARG A 16 -84.70 -7.24 -49.28
C ARG A 16 -83.55 -6.45 -49.95
N ILE A 17 -83.13 -5.33 -49.36
CA ILE A 17 -81.99 -4.54 -49.86
C ILE A 17 -80.68 -5.34 -49.74
N LEU A 18 -80.44 -5.99 -48.60
CA LEU A 18 -79.29 -6.88 -48.40
C LEU A 18 -79.31 -8.05 -49.38
N TRP A 19 -80.48 -8.65 -49.62
CA TRP A 19 -80.63 -9.75 -50.58
C TRP A 19 -80.30 -9.33 -52.01
N ASN A 20 -80.80 -8.18 -52.48
CA ASN A 20 -80.46 -7.67 -53.80
C ASN A 20 -78.97 -7.32 -53.97
N ARG A 21 -78.24 -7.08 -52.87
CA ARG A 21 -76.80 -6.78 -52.90
C ARG A 21 -75.94 -8.03 -53.14
N PHE A 22 -76.39 -9.20 -52.66
CA PHE A 22 -75.61 -10.44 -52.69
C PHE A 22 -76.18 -11.52 -53.62
N ALA A 23 -77.42 -11.38 -54.09
CA ALA A 23 -78.04 -12.29 -55.05
C ALA A 23 -77.81 -11.84 -56.50
N VAL A 24 -77.57 -12.79 -57.41
CA VAL A 24 -77.59 -12.55 -58.87
C VAL A 24 -79.04 -12.29 -59.29
N ALA A 25 -79.26 -11.30 -60.16
CA ALA A 25 -80.61 -10.82 -60.52
C ALA A 25 -81.52 -11.97 -61.02
N GLY A 26 -82.64 -12.17 -60.31
CA GLY A 26 -83.71 -13.10 -60.72
C GLY A 26 -83.77 -14.45 -60.00
N VAL A 27 -82.88 -14.74 -59.05
CA VAL A 27 -82.86 -16.00 -58.29
C VAL A 27 -83.51 -15.85 -56.91
N VAL A 28 -84.36 -16.79 -56.52
CA VAL A 28 -84.93 -16.88 -55.15
C VAL A 28 -83.81 -17.36 -54.22
N PRO A 29 -83.54 -16.69 -53.08
CA PRO A 29 -82.46 -17.11 -52.19
C PRO A 29 -82.76 -18.50 -51.60
N GLU A 30 -81.93 -19.47 -51.98
CA GLU A 30 -81.90 -20.78 -51.34
C GLU A 30 -80.79 -20.80 -50.29
N VAL A 31 -81.06 -21.48 -49.18
CA VAL A 31 -80.04 -21.74 -48.17
C VAL A 31 -78.99 -22.66 -48.81
N PRO A 32 -77.72 -22.26 -48.90
CA PRO A 32 -76.68 -23.11 -49.47
C PRO A 32 -76.65 -24.46 -48.77
N VAL A 33 -76.63 -25.54 -49.55
CA VAL A 33 -76.50 -26.90 -49.02
C VAL A 33 -75.20 -26.99 -48.22
N GLY A 34 -75.28 -27.42 -46.96
CA GLY A 34 -74.13 -27.51 -46.05
C GLY A 34 -73.91 -26.31 -45.12
N ILE A 35 -74.78 -25.28 -45.12
CA ILE A 35 -74.61 -24.15 -44.18
C ILE A 35 -74.70 -24.56 -42.71
N ALA A 36 -75.45 -25.62 -42.41
CA ALA A 36 -75.55 -26.18 -41.07
C ALA A 36 -74.19 -26.75 -40.62
N ASP A 37 -73.46 -27.41 -41.52
CA ASP A 37 -72.12 -27.94 -41.24
C ASP A 37 -71.09 -26.81 -41.09
N VAL A 38 -71.21 -25.75 -41.90
CA VAL A 38 -70.37 -24.54 -41.79
C VAL A 38 -70.61 -23.82 -40.46
N GLN A 39 -71.84 -23.74 -39.98
CA GLN A 39 -72.16 -23.13 -38.68
C GLN A 39 -71.49 -23.88 -37.53
N VAL A 40 -71.49 -25.22 -37.57
CA VAL A 40 -70.81 -26.07 -36.58
C VAL A 40 -69.30 -25.88 -36.65
N ALA A 41 -68.71 -25.84 -37.85
CA ALA A 41 -67.28 -25.58 -38.04
C ALA A 41 -66.88 -24.19 -37.52
N TYR A 42 -67.69 -23.17 -37.81
CA TYR A 42 -67.46 -21.80 -37.32
C TYR A 42 -67.50 -21.72 -35.79
N GLN A 43 -68.49 -22.35 -35.15
CA GLN A 43 -68.58 -22.38 -33.68
C GLN A 43 -67.34 -23.02 -33.05
N ARG A 44 -66.88 -24.14 -33.61
CA ARG A 44 -65.67 -24.82 -33.13
C ARG A 44 -64.43 -23.94 -33.24
N VAL A 45 -64.23 -23.28 -34.40
CA VAL A 45 -63.11 -22.36 -34.59
C VAL A 45 -63.23 -21.17 -33.63
N ALA A 46 -64.42 -20.59 -33.45
CA ALA A 46 -64.62 -19.48 -32.53
C ALA A 46 -64.30 -19.86 -31.07
N GLU A 47 -64.67 -21.07 -30.63
CA GLU A 47 -64.31 -21.59 -29.31
C GLU A 47 -62.79 -21.81 -29.17
N ASP A 48 -62.13 -22.37 -30.18
CA ASP A 48 -60.69 -22.61 -30.17
C ASP A 48 -59.91 -21.28 -30.13
N LEU A 49 -60.34 -20.27 -30.90
CA LEU A 49 -59.75 -18.93 -30.87
C LEU A 49 -59.97 -18.24 -29.52
N ALA A 50 -61.16 -18.38 -28.92
CA ALA A 50 -61.46 -17.83 -27.60
C ALA A 50 -60.56 -18.43 -26.51
N ARG A 51 -60.23 -19.72 -26.60
CA ARG A 51 -59.28 -20.37 -25.69
C ARG A 51 -57.87 -19.83 -25.83
N LEU A 52 -57.43 -19.53 -27.06
CA LEU A 52 -56.10 -18.95 -27.33
C LEU A 52 -55.99 -17.48 -26.90
N ASP A 53 -57.07 -16.71 -26.94
CA ASP A 53 -57.06 -15.30 -26.51
C ASP A 53 -56.79 -15.13 -25.01
N ILE A 54 -57.06 -16.15 -24.17
CA ILE A 54 -56.82 -16.12 -22.72
C ILE A 54 -55.32 -15.98 -22.38
N PRO A 55 -54.43 -16.94 -22.75
CA PRO A 55 -53.00 -16.83 -22.46
C PRO A 55 -52.35 -15.66 -23.19
N LEU A 56 -52.87 -15.24 -24.35
CA LEU A 56 -52.39 -14.07 -25.10
C LEU A 56 -52.84 -12.73 -24.50
N ARG A 57 -53.72 -12.74 -23.48
CA ARG A 57 -54.31 -11.55 -22.84
C ARG A 57 -55.03 -10.62 -23.83
N ARG A 58 -55.71 -11.20 -24.83
CA ARG A 58 -56.42 -10.45 -25.90
C ARG A 58 -57.94 -10.43 -25.75
N VAL A 59 -58.47 -11.11 -24.74
CA VAL A 59 -59.91 -11.17 -24.45
C VAL A 59 -60.52 -9.77 -24.35
N GLY A 60 -61.53 -9.48 -25.17
CA GLY A 60 -62.25 -8.20 -25.17
C GLY A 60 -61.50 -7.03 -25.81
N THR A 61 -60.33 -7.26 -26.43
CA THR A 61 -59.57 -6.24 -27.16
C THR A 61 -59.91 -6.24 -28.65
N PRO A 62 -59.67 -5.14 -29.40
CA PRO A 62 -59.80 -5.11 -30.86
C PRO A 62 -58.86 -6.09 -31.60
N GLN A 63 -57.91 -6.68 -30.87
CA GLN A 63 -56.92 -7.63 -31.37
C GLN A 63 -57.30 -9.09 -31.07
N SER A 64 -58.51 -9.35 -30.57
CA SER A 64 -59.02 -10.71 -30.39
C SER A 64 -58.94 -11.49 -31.70
N LEU A 65 -58.45 -12.73 -31.64
CA LEU A 65 -58.20 -13.55 -32.82
C LEU A 65 -59.46 -13.75 -33.68
N ALA A 66 -60.64 -13.77 -33.06
CA ALA A 66 -61.92 -13.94 -33.76
C ALA A 66 -62.32 -12.73 -34.62
N VAL A 67 -61.71 -11.56 -34.40
CA VAL A 67 -62.03 -10.30 -35.10
C VAL A 67 -61.01 -10.00 -36.22
N LEU A 68 -59.88 -10.71 -36.23
CA LEU A 68 -58.82 -10.48 -37.21
C LEU A 68 -59.23 -10.90 -38.63
N PRO A 69 -58.72 -10.22 -39.67
CA PRO A 69 -58.80 -10.71 -41.04
C PRO A 69 -58.21 -12.12 -41.15
N VAL A 70 -58.85 -12.98 -41.95
CA VAL A 70 -58.49 -14.42 -42.05
C VAL A 70 -57.01 -14.62 -42.38
N GLU A 71 -56.45 -13.82 -43.28
CA GLU A 71 -55.02 -13.90 -43.66
C GLU A 71 -54.08 -13.62 -42.47
N GLU A 72 -54.42 -12.62 -41.66
CA GLU A 72 -53.64 -12.25 -40.48
C GLU A 72 -53.80 -13.28 -39.35
N LEU A 73 -55.02 -13.81 -39.17
CA LEU A 73 -55.31 -14.88 -38.25
C LEU A 73 -54.46 -16.13 -38.57
N VAL A 74 -54.44 -16.56 -39.83
CA VAL A 74 -53.66 -17.72 -40.28
C VAL A 74 -52.19 -17.51 -40.02
N ARG A 75 -51.64 -16.32 -40.31
CA ARG A 75 -50.23 -15.99 -40.03
C ARG A 75 -49.91 -16.03 -38.54
N GLN A 76 -50.77 -15.47 -37.69
CA GLN A 76 -50.55 -15.46 -36.24
C GLN A 76 -50.62 -16.88 -35.66
N VAL A 77 -51.61 -17.67 -36.07
CA VAL A 77 -51.77 -19.07 -35.61
C VAL A 77 -50.60 -19.93 -36.10
N ALA A 78 -50.13 -19.74 -37.33
CA ALA A 78 -48.95 -20.43 -37.85
C ALA A 78 -47.67 -20.05 -37.07
N GLY A 79 -47.52 -18.79 -36.66
CA GLY A 79 -46.40 -18.35 -35.82
C GLY A 79 -46.46 -18.93 -34.41
N LEU A 80 -47.65 -19.05 -33.82
CA LEU A 80 -47.85 -19.69 -32.51
C LEU A 80 -47.64 -21.21 -32.56
N ALA A 81 -47.92 -21.83 -33.70
CA ALA A 81 -47.72 -23.26 -33.93
C ALA A 81 -46.31 -23.62 -34.42
N ALA A 82 -45.46 -22.62 -34.69
CA ALA A 82 -44.08 -22.86 -35.11
C ALA A 82 -43.27 -23.50 -33.99
N GLU A 83 -42.35 -24.41 -34.37
CA GLU A 83 -41.44 -25.03 -33.41
C GLU A 83 -40.59 -23.97 -32.71
N SER A 84 -40.57 -24.01 -31.38
CA SER A 84 -39.81 -23.09 -30.54
C SER A 84 -38.83 -23.88 -29.69
N GLU A 85 -37.54 -23.62 -29.88
CA GLU A 85 -36.46 -24.15 -29.03
C GLU A 85 -36.68 -23.78 -27.55
N VAL A 86 -37.33 -22.64 -27.27
CA VAL A 86 -37.66 -22.17 -25.91
C VAL A 86 -38.64 -23.11 -25.19
N LEU A 87 -39.55 -23.74 -25.93
CA LEU A 87 -40.51 -24.70 -25.38
C LEU A 87 -39.89 -26.10 -25.21
N ALA A 88 -38.89 -26.46 -26.01
CA ALA A 88 -38.17 -27.73 -25.90
C ALA A 88 -37.42 -27.85 -24.56
N ASN A 89 -36.83 -26.75 -24.08
CA ASN A 89 -36.02 -26.72 -22.86
C ASN A 89 -36.80 -26.26 -21.61
N LEU A 90 -38.14 -26.24 -21.67
CA LEU A 90 -38.97 -25.72 -20.58
C LEU A 90 -38.79 -26.52 -19.27
N GLN A 91 -38.69 -27.84 -19.37
CA GLN A 91 -38.55 -28.72 -18.19
C GLN A 91 -37.20 -28.50 -17.50
N GLU A 92 -36.11 -28.44 -18.27
CA GLU A 92 -34.76 -28.18 -17.76
C GLU A 92 -34.66 -26.78 -17.16
N ARG A 93 -35.21 -25.76 -17.83
CA ARG A 93 -35.21 -24.37 -17.33
C ARG A 93 -36.03 -24.24 -16.04
N THR A 94 -37.15 -24.95 -15.94
CA THR A 94 -37.96 -24.97 -14.72
C THR A 94 -37.20 -25.64 -13.57
N ALA A 95 -36.48 -26.74 -13.84
CA ALA A 95 -35.64 -27.39 -12.85
C ALA A 95 -34.48 -26.47 -12.38
N LEU A 96 -33.79 -25.81 -13.32
CA LEU A 96 -32.71 -24.85 -13.00
C LEU A 96 -33.21 -23.63 -12.22
N LEU A 97 -34.36 -23.05 -12.61
CA LEU A 97 -34.99 -21.96 -11.87
C LEU A 97 -35.39 -22.38 -10.45
N THR A 98 -35.81 -23.63 -10.27
CA THR A 98 -36.13 -24.17 -8.94
C THR A 98 -34.86 -24.28 -8.09
N GLN A 99 -33.78 -24.85 -8.64
CA GLN A 99 -32.50 -24.93 -7.93
C GLN A 99 -31.94 -23.55 -7.54
N LEU A 100 -32.01 -22.56 -8.43
CA LEU A 100 -31.54 -21.22 -8.13
C LEU A 100 -32.41 -20.51 -7.07
N ARG A 101 -33.72 -20.80 -7.03
CA ARG A 101 -34.62 -20.33 -5.97
C ARG A 101 -34.33 -20.97 -4.62
N ASP A 102 -34.00 -22.26 -4.61
CA ASP A 102 -33.60 -22.96 -3.38
C ASP A 102 -32.28 -22.39 -2.81
N LEU A 103 -31.43 -21.80 -3.66
CA LEU A 103 -30.24 -21.03 -3.28
C LEU A 103 -30.53 -19.56 -2.93
N GLU A 104 -31.81 -19.17 -2.84
CA GLU A 104 -32.27 -17.80 -2.56
C GLU A 104 -31.82 -16.74 -3.59
N LEU A 105 -31.47 -17.16 -4.82
CA LEU A 105 -31.02 -16.26 -5.90
C LEU A 105 -32.17 -15.63 -6.71
N ASP A 106 -33.43 -15.83 -6.30
CA ASP A 106 -34.61 -15.28 -7.00
C ASP A 106 -34.54 -13.76 -7.23
N PRO A 107 -34.10 -12.92 -6.26
CA PRO A 107 -33.96 -11.48 -6.48
C PRO A 107 -32.94 -11.14 -7.58
N LEU A 108 -31.81 -11.85 -7.61
CA LEU A 108 -30.77 -11.67 -8.62
C LEU A 108 -31.28 -12.08 -10.01
N ILE A 109 -31.96 -13.23 -10.11
CA ILE A 109 -32.54 -13.70 -11.37
C ILE A 109 -33.58 -12.70 -11.90
N SER A 110 -34.42 -12.16 -11.01
CA SER A 110 -35.43 -11.16 -11.38
C SER A 110 -34.78 -9.88 -11.89
N ASP A 111 -33.72 -9.40 -11.21
CA ASP A 111 -32.98 -8.21 -11.64
C ASP A 111 -32.32 -8.40 -13.01
N LEU A 112 -31.57 -9.50 -13.20
CA LEU A 112 -30.94 -9.85 -14.46
C LEU A 112 -31.96 -9.95 -15.60
N SER A 113 -33.13 -10.52 -15.33
CA SER A 113 -34.23 -10.64 -16.29
C SER A 113 -34.83 -9.29 -16.66
N ILE A 114 -35.01 -8.37 -15.71
CA ILE A 114 -35.57 -7.03 -15.97
C ILE A 114 -34.58 -6.20 -16.81
N ARG A 115 -33.28 -6.29 -16.49
CA ARG A 115 -32.20 -5.58 -17.20
C ARG A 115 -31.85 -6.20 -18.55
N HIS A 116 -32.35 -7.40 -18.86
CA HIS A 116 -32.03 -8.15 -20.08
C HIS A 116 -30.50 -8.32 -20.26
N VAL A 117 -29.83 -8.73 -19.18
CA VAL A 117 -28.36 -8.87 -19.17
C VAL A 117 -27.93 -9.95 -20.18
N PRO A 118 -26.95 -9.67 -21.06
CA PRO A 118 -26.41 -10.67 -21.98
C PRO A 118 -25.79 -11.85 -21.23
N GLU A 119 -25.90 -13.06 -21.80
CA GLU A 119 -25.34 -14.29 -21.22
C GLU A 119 -23.86 -14.15 -20.81
N SER A 120 -23.06 -13.49 -21.66
CA SER A 120 -21.63 -13.28 -21.41
C SER A 120 -21.31 -12.43 -20.16
N GLN A 121 -22.28 -11.68 -19.63
CA GLN A 121 -22.11 -10.81 -18.47
C GLN A 121 -22.71 -11.39 -17.18
N VAL A 122 -23.49 -12.48 -17.26
CA VAL A 122 -24.18 -13.06 -16.10
C VAL A 122 -23.18 -13.48 -15.00
N SER A 123 -22.03 -14.04 -15.39
CA SER A 123 -20.99 -14.43 -14.42
C SER A 123 -20.41 -13.22 -13.67
N ALA A 124 -20.14 -12.11 -14.37
CA ALA A 124 -19.58 -10.90 -13.77
C ALA A 124 -20.58 -10.22 -12.82
N GLU A 125 -21.86 -10.22 -13.19
CA GLU A 125 -22.94 -9.69 -12.34
C GLU A 125 -23.15 -10.52 -11.07
N LEU A 126 -23.04 -11.85 -11.17
CA LEU A 126 -23.07 -12.73 -10.00
C LEU A 126 -21.89 -12.46 -9.05
N GLU A 127 -20.67 -12.34 -9.58
CA GLU A 127 -19.49 -11.99 -8.78
C GLU A 127 -19.65 -10.61 -8.12
N LEU A 128 -20.16 -9.61 -8.85
CA LEU A 128 -20.43 -8.28 -8.30
C LEU A 128 -21.43 -8.35 -7.15
N ALA A 129 -22.56 -9.02 -7.34
CA ALA A 129 -23.59 -9.18 -6.32
C ALA A 129 -23.05 -9.92 -5.08
N TRP A 130 -22.22 -10.94 -5.29
CA TRP A 130 -21.54 -11.65 -4.22
C TRP A 130 -20.60 -10.73 -3.43
N TRP A 131 -19.67 -10.04 -4.10
CA TRP A 131 -18.72 -9.15 -3.43
C TRP A 131 -19.39 -7.99 -2.72
N GLN A 132 -20.45 -7.43 -3.31
CA GLN A 132 -21.25 -6.40 -2.68
C GLN A 132 -21.94 -6.93 -1.41
N SER A 133 -22.52 -8.14 -1.47
CA SER A 133 -23.16 -8.76 -0.30
C SER A 133 -22.15 -9.05 0.82
N VAL A 134 -20.95 -9.52 0.47
CA VAL A 134 -19.85 -9.72 1.44
C VAL A 134 -19.44 -8.40 2.07
N LEU A 135 -19.28 -7.33 1.28
CA LEU A 135 -18.94 -6.00 1.79
C LEU A 135 -20.02 -5.46 2.73
N GLU A 136 -21.29 -5.54 2.34
CA GLU A 136 -22.43 -5.11 3.16
C GLU A 136 -22.50 -5.91 4.47
N SER A 137 -22.27 -7.23 4.41
CA SER A 137 -22.20 -8.09 5.59
C SER A 137 -21.04 -7.72 6.52
N LEU A 138 -19.85 -7.45 5.98
CA LEU A 138 -18.68 -7.01 6.75
C LEU A 138 -18.93 -5.65 7.40
N LEU A 139 -19.51 -4.68 6.67
CA LEU A 139 -19.85 -3.36 7.21
C LEU A 139 -20.94 -3.43 8.30
N ALA A 140 -21.90 -4.34 8.16
CA ALA A 140 -22.93 -4.57 9.17
C ALA A 140 -22.37 -5.24 10.44
N SER A 141 -21.41 -6.14 10.27
CA SER A 141 -20.76 -6.90 11.36
C SER A 141 -19.75 -6.04 12.12
N ASP A 142 -18.99 -5.21 11.41
CA ASP A 142 -17.96 -4.36 11.98
C ASP A 142 -18.25 -2.88 11.66
N ARG A 143 -18.98 -2.23 12.58
CA ARG A 143 -19.26 -0.79 12.52
C ARG A 143 -18.00 0.08 12.57
N ALA A 144 -16.84 -0.44 12.98
CA ALA A 144 -15.59 0.33 12.93
C ALA A 144 -15.17 0.65 11.50
N LEU A 145 -15.49 -0.21 10.53
CA LEU A 145 -15.22 0.01 9.10
C LEU A 145 -16.08 1.15 8.51
N LEU A 146 -17.33 1.31 8.97
CA LEU A 146 -18.21 2.42 8.60
C LEU A 146 -17.79 3.76 9.24
N ASN A 147 -17.13 3.70 10.40
CA ASN A 147 -16.72 4.85 11.18
C ASN A 147 -15.29 5.31 10.92
N ALA A 148 -14.61 4.76 9.92
CA ALA A 148 -13.35 5.30 9.40
C ALA A 148 -13.61 6.62 8.66
N ASN A 149 -14.11 7.63 9.38
CA ASN A 149 -14.17 9.00 8.91
C ASN A 149 -12.73 9.51 8.88
N THR A 150 -12.09 9.36 7.73
CA THR A 150 -10.72 9.82 7.49
C THR A 150 -10.55 11.28 7.93
N GLY A 151 -11.57 12.13 7.76
CA GLY A 151 -11.52 13.52 8.23
C GLY A 151 -11.45 13.70 9.75
N VAL A 152 -11.96 12.76 10.55
CA VAL A 152 -11.77 12.77 12.01
C VAL A 152 -10.36 12.30 12.37
N LEU A 153 -9.84 11.27 11.70
CA LEU A 153 -8.46 10.82 11.86
C LEU A 153 -7.46 11.92 11.47
N ASP A 154 -7.65 12.57 10.32
CA ASP A 154 -6.84 13.67 9.84
C ASP A 154 -6.85 14.84 10.84
N ARG A 155 -8.02 15.16 11.40
CA ARG A 155 -8.13 16.18 12.45
C ARG A 155 -7.40 15.77 13.72
N LEU A 156 -7.59 14.54 14.20
CA LEU A 156 -6.92 14.04 15.40
C LEU A 156 -5.40 14.00 15.22
N GLU A 157 -4.91 13.60 14.04
CA GLU A 157 -3.49 13.63 13.70
C GLU A 157 -2.96 15.07 13.70
N ALA A 158 -3.68 16.00 13.05
CA ALA A 158 -3.30 17.41 13.02
C ALA A 158 -3.29 18.04 14.42
N ASP A 159 -4.31 17.77 15.22
CA ASP A 159 -4.42 18.24 16.61
C ASP A 159 -3.30 17.64 17.47
N PHE A 160 -3.01 16.34 17.34
CA PHE A 160 -1.92 15.69 18.06
C PHE A 160 -0.57 16.31 17.69
N ARG A 161 -0.28 16.49 16.40
CA ARG A 161 0.97 17.11 15.92
C ARG A 161 1.13 18.53 16.47
N LEU A 162 0.07 19.32 16.46
CA LEU A 162 0.08 20.68 16.98
C LEU A 162 0.36 20.70 18.49
N VAL A 163 -0.29 19.82 19.25
CA VAL A 163 -0.11 19.74 20.70
C VAL A 163 1.28 19.19 21.07
N ASP A 164 1.76 18.18 20.35
CA ASP A 164 3.10 17.61 20.55
C ASP A 164 4.21 18.63 20.24
N GLU A 165 4.10 19.37 19.13
CA GLU A 165 5.03 20.44 18.80
C GLU A 165 5.00 21.57 19.84
N ALA A 166 3.80 21.95 20.30
CA ALA A 166 3.65 22.93 21.36
C ALA A 166 4.27 22.45 22.69
N HIS A 167 4.09 21.16 23.03
CA HIS A 167 4.65 20.55 24.23
C HIS A 167 6.18 20.50 24.18
N ALA A 168 6.75 20.01 23.07
CA ALA A 168 8.19 19.97 22.84
C ALA A 168 8.80 21.39 22.90
N SER A 169 8.17 22.37 22.26
CA SER A 169 8.62 23.77 22.24
C SER A 169 8.53 24.45 23.60
N ALA A 170 7.49 24.17 24.39
CA ALA A 170 7.30 24.76 25.71
C ALA A 170 8.29 24.22 26.74
N THR A 171 8.56 22.91 26.72
CA THR A 171 9.42 22.23 27.71
C THR A 171 10.86 22.74 27.64
N GLY A 172 11.39 22.97 26.44
CA GLY A 172 12.73 23.55 26.26
C GLY A 172 12.89 24.92 26.91
N LYS A 173 11.87 25.79 26.80
CA LYS A 173 11.88 27.13 27.43
C LYS A 173 11.82 27.05 28.95
N GLN A 174 11.05 26.10 29.49
CA GLN A 174 10.99 25.87 30.94
C GLN A 174 12.34 25.41 31.50
N LEU A 175 12.98 24.44 30.83
CA LEU A 175 14.32 24.00 31.22
C LEU A 175 15.34 25.15 31.14
N ALA A 176 15.32 25.92 30.05
CA ALA A 176 16.21 27.07 29.89
C ALA A 176 16.01 28.11 31.00
N TRP A 177 14.76 28.37 31.40
CA TRP A 177 14.45 29.26 32.53
C TRP A 177 14.99 28.73 33.86
N MET A 178 14.80 27.44 34.16
CA MET A 178 15.33 26.79 35.38
C MET A 178 16.87 26.84 35.44
N LEU A 179 17.53 26.55 34.31
CA LEU A 179 18.99 26.64 34.21
C LEU A 179 19.47 28.08 34.37
N ALA A 180 18.77 29.05 33.79
CA ALA A 180 19.09 30.47 33.93
C ALA A 180 18.92 30.98 35.37
N GLU A 181 17.89 30.54 36.09
CA GLU A 181 17.70 30.86 37.50
C GLU A 181 18.82 30.26 38.37
N THR A 182 19.13 28.98 38.15
CA THR A 182 20.23 28.29 38.84
C THR A 182 21.57 28.98 38.58
N TRP A 183 21.82 29.39 37.33
CA TRP A 183 23.00 30.14 36.94
C TRP A 183 23.06 31.52 37.61
N LYS A 184 21.94 32.25 37.66
CA LYS A 184 21.87 33.57 38.29
C LYS A 184 22.18 33.50 39.79
N ILE A 185 21.63 32.50 40.48
CA ILE A 185 21.95 32.22 41.89
C ILE A 185 23.43 31.83 42.01
N GLY A 186 23.89 30.91 41.16
CA GLY A 186 25.27 30.43 41.16
C GLY A 186 26.32 31.53 41.02
N ILE A 187 26.12 32.53 40.15
CA ILE A 187 27.07 33.66 40.02
C ILE A 187 27.23 34.43 41.34
N VAL A 188 26.16 34.58 42.10
CA VAL A 188 26.18 35.31 43.38
C VAL A 188 26.83 34.46 44.46
N ASP A 189 26.53 33.16 44.50
CA ASP A 189 27.06 32.23 45.49
C ASP A 189 28.55 31.91 45.25
N TRP A 190 29.00 31.92 43.99
CA TRP A 190 30.36 31.55 43.56
C TRP A 190 31.02 32.63 42.67
N PRO A 191 31.30 33.82 43.21
CA PRO A 191 31.82 34.95 42.43
C PRO A 191 33.23 34.68 41.86
N ASP A 192 34.07 33.92 42.57
CA ASP A 192 35.41 33.57 42.12
C ASP A 192 35.40 32.61 40.92
N GLU A 193 34.52 31.61 40.93
CA GLU A 193 34.28 30.71 39.79
C GLU A 193 33.75 31.50 38.59
N ALA A 194 32.82 32.43 38.81
CA ALA A 194 32.29 33.27 37.74
C ALA A 194 33.39 34.12 37.09
N ALA A 195 34.32 34.67 37.87
CA ALA A 195 35.46 35.44 37.37
C ALA A 195 36.49 34.55 36.64
N ALA A 196 36.76 33.34 37.14
CA ALA A 196 37.64 32.37 36.50
C ALA A 196 37.05 31.89 35.15
N LEU A 197 35.77 31.52 35.13
CA LEU A 197 35.05 31.13 33.93
C LEU A 197 35.03 32.25 32.89
N LYS A 198 34.74 33.48 33.29
CA LYS A 198 34.78 34.65 32.39
C LYS A 198 36.17 34.85 31.76
N ARG A 199 37.26 34.61 32.50
CA ARG A 199 38.62 34.68 31.95
C ARG A 199 38.87 33.55 30.96
N LEU A 200 38.49 32.33 31.29
CA LEU A 200 38.65 31.15 30.43
C LEU A 200 37.88 31.30 29.10
N LEU A 201 36.63 31.77 29.16
CA LEU A 201 35.83 31.98 27.95
C LEU A 201 36.40 33.10 27.07
N LYS A 202 37.05 34.11 27.67
CA LYS A 202 37.73 35.18 26.92
C LYS A 202 39.05 34.76 26.28
N SER A 203 39.71 33.71 26.78
CA SER A 203 40.96 33.22 26.19
C SER A 203 40.74 32.33 24.95
N GLY A 204 39.50 31.94 24.66
CA GLY A 204 39.10 31.35 23.36
C GLY A 204 39.40 29.85 23.19
N ALA A 205 39.84 29.14 24.22
CA ALA A 205 40.13 27.70 24.14
C ALA A 205 39.75 26.94 25.44
N PRO A 206 38.49 26.99 25.90
CA PRO A 206 38.05 26.13 26.98
C PRO A 206 38.08 24.66 26.53
N THR A 207 38.57 23.79 27.41
CA THR A 207 38.47 22.33 27.30
C THR A 207 37.53 21.81 28.39
N ALA A 208 37.05 20.57 28.26
CA ALA A 208 36.24 19.93 29.29
C ALA A 208 36.90 20.01 30.68
N SER A 209 38.20 19.67 30.79
CA SER A 209 38.94 19.75 32.06
C SER A 209 39.01 21.18 32.59
N THR A 210 39.45 22.14 31.77
CA THR A 210 39.64 23.53 32.22
C THR A 210 38.32 24.21 32.59
N LEU A 211 37.22 23.87 31.93
CA LEU A 211 35.88 24.33 32.29
C LEU A 211 35.48 23.84 33.69
N THR A 212 35.67 22.54 33.94
CA THR A 212 35.30 21.93 35.22
C THR A 212 36.20 22.40 36.36
N GLU A 213 37.49 22.61 36.09
CA GLU A 213 38.45 23.13 37.07
C GLU A 213 38.19 24.61 37.40
N ALA A 214 37.87 25.43 36.40
CA ALA A 214 37.65 26.87 36.60
C ALA A 214 36.31 27.17 37.30
N ALA A 215 35.29 26.33 37.09
CA ALA A 215 33.96 26.56 37.62
C ALA A 215 33.17 25.26 37.87
N PRO A 216 33.55 24.45 38.87
CA PRO A 216 32.92 23.16 39.12
C PRO A 216 31.42 23.24 39.43
N HIS A 217 30.95 24.33 40.05
CA HIS A 217 29.53 24.51 40.36
C HIS A 217 28.79 25.15 39.18
N LEU A 218 29.40 26.14 38.51
CA LEU A 218 28.74 26.88 37.43
C LEU A 218 28.75 26.15 36.08
N ALA A 219 29.67 25.20 35.88
CA ALA A 219 29.71 24.40 34.66
C ALA A 219 28.47 23.51 34.48
N ARG A 220 27.87 23.02 35.58
CA ARG A 220 26.69 22.14 35.55
C ARG A 220 25.44 22.79 34.95
N PRO A 221 24.99 23.98 35.41
CA PRO A 221 23.85 24.66 34.79
C PRO A 221 24.17 25.20 33.38
N LEU A 222 25.46 25.43 33.06
CA LEU A 222 25.89 25.92 31.75
C LEU A 222 25.92 24.82 30.68
N ALA A 223 26.43 23.64 31.01
CA ALA A 223 26.58 22.49 30.13
C ALA A 223 26.09 21.21 30.85
N PRO A 224 24.77 21.01 30.99
CA PRO A 224 24.20 19.88 31.73
C PRO A 224 24.28 18.56 30.97
N VAL A 225 24.43 18.58 29.64
CA VAL A 225 24.49 17.40 28.77
C VAL A 225 25.79 17.40 27.99
N TRP A 226 26.50 16.27 28.01
CA TRP A 226 27.79 16.09 27.38
C TRP A 226 27.66 15.02 26.29
N LEU A 227 28.00 15.38 25.06
CA LEU A 227 28.11 14.46 23.93
C LEU A 227 29.60 14.27 23.66
N ILE A 228 30.10 13.06 23.86
CA ILE A 228 31.53 12.79 23.83
C ILE A 228 31.79 11.36 23.38
N SER A 229 32.87 11.17 22.61
CA SER A 229 33.35 9.83 22.25
C SER A 229 33.85 9.09 23.50
N PRO A 230 33.65 7.76 23.62
CA PRO A 230 34.23 6.97 24.70
C PRO A 230 35.74 7.19 24.87
N TYR A 231 36.45 7.42 23.75
CA TYR A 231 37.89 7.68 23.70
C TYR A 231 38.30 9.03 24.31
N GLU A 232 37.39 10.00 24.38
CA GLU A 232 37.66 11.34 24.90
C GLU A 232 37.25 11.49 26.38
N ILE A 233 36.59 10.51 26.98
CA ILE A 233 36.22 10.50 28.41
C ILE A 233 37.41 10.77 29.36
N PRO A 234 38.64 10.28 29.09
CA PRO A 234 39.80 10.62 29.91
C PRO A 234 40.17 12.12 29.91
N THR A 235 39.76 12.89 28.88
CA THR A 235 39.98 14.34 28.81
C THR A 235 39.05 15.13 29.73
N ILE A 236 37.98 14.50 30.22
CA ILE A 236 37.10 15.04 31.25
C ILE A 236 37.75 14.84 32.61
N GLY A 237 37.77 15.90 33.42
CA GLY A 237 38.23 15.86 34.80
C GLY A 237 37.68 14.65 35.57
N ARG A 238 38.54 13.94 36.31
CA ARG A 238 38.19 12.67 36.98
C ARG A 238 37.11 12.81 38.05
N GLU A 239 36.94 14.02 38.58
CA GLU A 239 35.96 14.39 39.60
C GLU A 239 34.53 14.58 39.03
N VAL A 240 34.39 14.62 37.69
CA VAL A 240 33.08 14.74 37.06
C VAL A 240 32.34 13.42 37.15
N ALA A 241 31.18 13.45 37.78
CA ALA A 241 30.24 12.35 37.86
C ALA A 241 28.95 12.70 37.13
N PHE A 242 28.34 11.69 36.52
CA PHE A 242 27.10 11.78 35.77
C PHE A 242 25.97 11.10 36.56
N ASP A 243 24.78 11.68 36.51
CA ASP A 243 23.56 11.06 37.01
C ASP A 243 23.09 9.93 36.07
N ALA A 244 23.16 10.14 34.76
CA ALA A 244 22.87 9.13 33.75
C ALA A 244 23.87 9.16 32.59
N VAL A 245 24.16 8.00 32.03
CA VAL A 245 24.94 7.82 30.80
C VAL A 245 24.12 7.04 29.80
N LEU A 246 23.97 7.60 28.60
CA LEU A 246 23.35 6.96 27.47
C LEU A 246 24.45 6.47 26.53
N LEU A 247 24.63 5.16 26.44
CA LEU A 247 25.50 4.55 25.44
C LEU A 247 24.67 4.37 24.17
N VAL A 248 24.91 5.23 23.18
CA VAL A 248 24.30 5.13 21.85
C VAL A 248 25.17 4.20 21.01
N ASP A 249 24.55 3.27 20.29
CA ASP A 249 25.22 2.23 19.50
C ASP A 249 26.17 1.34 20.34
N ALA A 250 25.68 0.90 21.50
CA ALA A 250 26.42 0.03 22.42
C ALA A 250 26.79 -1.34 21.81
N GLY A 251 26.17 -1.76 20.70
CA GLY A 251 26.57 -2.95 19.95
C GLY A 251 27.81 -2.72 19.08
N ALA A 252 28.13 -1.45 18.77
CA ALA A 252 29.25 -1.07 17.91
C ALA A 252 30.53 -0.70 18.67
N SER A 253 30.52 -0.77 20.01
CA SER A 253 31.68 -0.47 20.86
C SER A 253 31.89 -1.57 21.90
N SER A 254 33.13 -1.74 22.35
CA SER A 254 33.47 -2.74 23.36
C SER A 254 33.07 -2.27 24.76
N LEU A 255 32.91 -3.20 25.70
CA LEU A 255 32.74 -2.82 27.11
C LEU A 255 33.96 -2.02 27.61
N ALA A 256 35.18 -2.41 27.20
CA ALA A 256 36.42 -1.79 27.64
C ALA A 256 36.49 -0.29 27.29
N GLU A 257 36.02 0.10 26.10
CA GLU A 257 35.92 1.50 25.67
C GLU A 257 34.97 2.32 26.55
N ASN A 258 33.89 1.70 27.04
CA ASN A 258 32.81 2.39 27.76
C ASN A 258 32.96 2.35 29.29
N VAL A 259 33.78 1.45 29.86
CA VAL A 259 34.04 1.35 31.31
C VAL A 259 34.41 2.69 31.97
N PRO A 260 35.25 3.55 31.37
CA PRO A 260 35.63 4.83 31.98
C PRO A 260 34.45 5.77 32.26
N VAL A 261 33.40 5.75 31.43
CA VAL A 261 32.20 6.59 31.61
C VAL A 261 31.16 5.89 32.48
N ILE A 262 30.99 4.57 32.34
CA ILE A 262 30.11 3.76 33.18
C ILE A 262 30.47 3.91 34.66
N ARG A 263 31.77 3.88 35.00
CA ARG A 263 32.25 4.05 36.38
C ARG A 263 31.88 5.41 36.99
N ARG A 264 31.66 6.43 36.16
CA ARG A 264 31.36 7.80 36.62
C ARG A 264 29.85 8.07 36.69
N ALA A 265 29.01 7.10 36.34
CA ALA A 265 27.56 7.27 36.24
C ALA A 265 26.81 6.59 37.39
N LYS A 266 25.66 7.16 37.80
CA LYS A 266 24.72 6.48 38.69
C LYS A 266 23.76 5.55 37.95
N GLN A 267 23.44 5.88 36.70
CA GLN A 267 22.56 5.10 35.83
C GLN A 267 23.20 4.95 34.45
N VAL A 268 23.02 3.78 33.84
CA VAL A 268 23.48 3.48 32.48
C VAL A 268 22.30 2.98 31.68
N VAL A 269 22.08 3.57 30.51
CA VAL A 269 21.12 3.11 29.51
C VAL A 269 21.90 2.84 28.24
N ALA A 270 21.82 1.62 27.72
CA ALA A 270 22.50 1.22 26.50
C ALA A 270 21.48 0.99 25.39
N PHE A 271 21.67 1.67 24.27
CA PHE A 271 20.90 1.50 23.03
C PHE A 271 21.80 0.86 21.99
N GLY A 272 21.29 -0.13 21.28
CA GLY A 272 22.02 -0.75 20.19
C GLY A 272 21.21 -1.89 19.59
N ASP A 273 21.77 -2.48 18.56
CA ASP A 273 21.18 -3.59 17.84
C ASP A 273 22.19 -4.72 17.72
N PRO A 274 21.94 -5.89 18.33
CA PRO A 274 22.87 -7.02 18.32
C PRO A 274 23.03 -7.66 16.93
N VAL A 275 22.17 -7.35 15.97
CA VAL A 275 22.21 -7.89 14.60
C VAL A 275 23.07 -7.03 13.69
N THR A 276 22.88 -5.71 13.75
CA THR A 276 23.47 -4.78 12.78
C THR A 276 24.77 -4.14 13.25
N GLN A 277 25.10 -4.25 14.53
CA GLN A 277 26.26 -3.60 15.13
C GLN A 277 27.30 -4.63 15.57
N THR A 278 28.55 -4.35 15.23
CA THR A 278 29.72 -5.14 15.63
C THR A 278 30.79 -4.18 16.12
N PRO A 279 31.46 -4.44 17.26
CA PRO A 279 32.60 -3.63 17.66
C PRO A 279 33.70 -3.68 16.61
N SER A 280 34.14 -2.51 16.15
CA SER A 280 35.30 -2.39 15.27
C SER A 280 36.48 -1.81 16.06
N ARG A 281 37.68 -2.32 15.80
CA ARG A 281 38.89 -1.75 16.41
C ARG A 281 39.11 -0.36 15.84
N PHE A 282 39.29 0.62 16.72
CA PHE A 282 39.81 1.92 16.33
C PHE A 282 41.33 1.83 16.15
N ASP A 283 41.80 2.00 14.91
CA ASP A 283 43.22 2.05 14.56
C ASP A 283 43.55 3.33 13.79
N ILE A 284 44.72 3.91 14.04
CA ILE A 284 45.25 5.06 13.31
C ILE A 284 46.60 4.63 12.74
N GLY A 285 46.60 4.16 11.49
CA GLY A 285 47.78 3.67 10.80
C GLY A 285 47.72 3.89 9.29
N VAL A 286 48.88 3.85 8.64
CA VAL A 286 48.97 3.73 7.17
C VAL A 286 48.90 2.24 6.85
N HIS A 287 47.78 1.78 6.31
CA HIS A 287 47.62 0.40 5.86
C HIS A 287 48.07 0.27 4.40
N GLU A 288 48.86 -0.77 4.08
CA GLU A 288 49.07 -1.16 2.69
C GLU A 288 47.79 -1.80 2.14
N TYR A 289 47.31 -1.29 1.01
CA TYR A 289 46.13 -1.82 0.32
C TYR A 289 46.32 -3.32 0.06
N GLY A 290 45.42 -4.17 0.56
CA GLY A 290 45.48 -5.62 0.38
C GLY A 290 46.19 -6.42 1.48
N THR A 291 46.63 -5.79 2.59
CA THR A 291 46.98 -6.60 3.78
C THR A 291 45.71 -7.25 4.32
N THR A 292 45.72 -8.58 4.36
CA THR A 292 44.63 -9.39 4.89
C THR A 292 44.34 -8.94 6.31
N VAL A 293 43.14 -8.40 6.52
CA VAL A 293 42.55 -8.24 7.85
C VAL A 293 42.75 -9.58 8.55
N GLU A 294 43.37 -9.59 9.73
CA GLU A 294 43.47 -10.81 10.55
C GLU A 294 42.09 -11.49 10.57
N ASN A 295 42.02 -12.83 10.55
CA ASN A 295 40.74 -13.52 10.72
C ASN A 295 40.18 -13.18 12.12
N VAL A 296 39.44 -12.08 12.20
CA VAL A 296 38.83 -11.62 13.44
C VAL A 296 37.58 -12.45 13.63
N ASP A 297 37.49 -13.10 14.79
CA ASP A 297 36.29 -13.80 15.21
C ASP A 297 35.19 -12.78 15.50
N VAL A 298 34.30 -12.60 14.53
CA VAL A 298 33.18 -11.64 14.60
C VAL A 298 32.21 -12.00 15.73
N ASP A 299 31.98 -13.29 15.97
CA ASP A 299 31.09 -13.75 17.04
C ASP A 299 31.68 -13.39 18.41
N ALA A 300 33.00 -13.52 18.56
CA ALA A 300 33.69 -13.08 19.77
C ALA A 300 33.61 -11.55 19.97
N LEU A 301 33.68 -10.76 18.88
CA LEU A 301 33.49 -9.31 18.95
C LEU A 301 32.06 -8.94 19.36
N HIS A 302 31.04 -9.57 18.78
CA HIS A 302 29.64 -9.35 19.16
C HIS A 302 29.41 -9.64 20.64
N ALA A 303 29.96 -10.76 21.12
CA ALA A 303 29.86 -11.16 22.53
C ALA A 303 30.59 -10.18 23.48
N ASP A 304 31.59 -9.44 22.98
CA ASP A 304 32.33 -8.45 23.77
C ASP A 304 31.80 -7.01 23.66
N SER A 305 30.77 -6.80 22.83
CA SER A 305 30.11 -5.51 22.72
C SER A 305 29.56 -5.05 24.08
N ALA A 306 29.54 -3.72 24.29
CA ALA A 306 28.98 -3.15 25.51
C ALA A 306 27.50 -3.57 25.66
N LEU A 307 26.74 -3.64 24.57
CA LEU A 307 25.35 -4.11 24.58
C LEU A 307 25.25 -5.56 25.08
N ALA A 308 26.02 -6.49 24.51
CA ALA A 308 25.98 -7.90 24.91
C ALA A 308 26.34 -8.06 26.39
N ARG A 309 27.46 -7.48 26.83
CA ARG A 309 27.92 -7.57 28.23
C ARG A 309 26.96 -6.92 29.22
N LEU A 310 26.38 -5.78 28.89
CA LEU A 310 25.42 -5.11 29.77
C LEU A 310 24.08 -5.85 29.82
N SER A 311 23.68 -6.52 28.74
CA SER A 311 22.44 -7.31 28.69
C SER A 311 22.45 -8.52 29.64
N GLU A 312 23.64 -9.04 29.98
CA GLU A 312 23.80 -10.09 31.00
C GLU A 312 23.53 -9.59 32.43
N LEU A 313 23.60 -8.27 32.65
CA LEU A 313 23.57 -7.65 33.99
C LEU A 313 22.35 -6.76 34.22
N LEU A 314 21.83 -6.12 33.18
CA LEU A 314 20.77 -5.11 33.24
C LEU A 314 19.46 -5.63 32.64
N PRO A 315 18.30 -5.07 33.04
CA PRO A 315 17.03 -5.36 32.37
C PRO A 315 17.08 -5.00 30.88
N VAL A 316 16.65 -5.92 30.03
CA VAL A 316 16.63 -5.76 28.58
C VAL A 316 15.21 -5.48 28.11
N TYR A 317 15.06 -4.45 27.27
CA TYR A 317 13.81 -4.12 26.59
C TYR A 317 14.05 -4.09 25.09
N THR A 318 13.22 -4.81 24.34
CA THR A 318 13.29 -4.85 22.88
C THR A 318 12.22 -3.94 22.28
N LEU A 319 12.62 -3.06 21.36
CA LEU A 319 11.68 -2.28 20.57
C LEU A 319 11.18 -3.14 19.40
N SER A 320 9.92 -3.55 19.46
CA SER A 320 9.32 -4.45 18.47
C SER A 320 8.61 -3.74 17.32
N ARG A 321 8.55 -2.41 17.30
CA ARG A 321 7.79 -1.67 16.27
C ARG A 321 8.70 -0.86 15.37
N SER A 322 8.67 -1.17 14.08
CA SER A 322 9.32 -0.39 13.04
C SER A 322 8.36 0.66 12.49
N TYR A 323 8.77 1.92 12.58
CA TYR A 323 8.07 3.07 11.98
C TYR A 323 8.62 3.45 10.60
N ARG A 324 9.60 2.69 10.09
CA ARG A 324 10.17 2.96 8.77
C ARG A 324 9.16 2.61 7.71
N ALA A 325 8.85 3.57 6.84
CA ALA A 325 8.10 3.34 5.60
C ALA A 325 9.01 2.60 4.59
N GLY A 326 9.35 1.35 4.89
CA GLY A 326 10.02 0.43 4.00
C GLY A 326 8.99 -0.58 3.52
N GLY A 327 9.10 -1.01 2.25
CA GLY A 327 8.18 -2.02 1.77
C GLY A 327 8.31 -3.33 2.53
N GLU A 328 7.17 -3.99 2.68
CA GLU A 328 6.97 -5.15 3.54
C GLU A 328 7.91 -6.30 3.18
N ASP A 329 8.20 -6.48 1.89
CA ASP A 329 9.00 -7.63 1.39
C ASP A 329 10.39 -7.72 2.03
N LEU A 330 11.12 -6.60 2.11
CA LEU A 330 12.47 -6.59 2.68
C LEU A 330 12.41 -6.62 4.22
N ALA A 331 11.48 -5.88 4.80
CA ALA A 331 11.30 -5.83 6.25
C ALA A 331 10.94 -7.22 6.80
N GLU A 332 10.03 -7.94 6.16
CA GLU A 332 9.62 -9.28 6.55
C GLU A 332 10.77 -10.29 6.43
N LEU A 333 11.55 -10.24 5.34
CA LEU A 333 12.70 -11.12 5.14
C LEU A 333 13.75 -10.92 6.25
N VAL A 334 14.09 -9.67 6.55
CA VAL A 334 15.05 -9.31 7.60
C VAL A 334 14.52 -9.70 8.97
N ASN A 335 13.26 -9.38 9.26
CA ASN A 335 12.60 -9.71 10.53
C ASN A 335 12.59 -11.22 10.79
N ARG A 336 12.21 -12.02 9.78
CA ARG A 336 12.20 -13.48 9.89
C ARG A 336 13.60 -14.07 10.07
N ARG A 337 14.60 -13.53 9.36
CA ARG A 337 15.95 -14.11 9.36
C ARG A 337 16.76 -13.74 10.60
N PHE A 338 16.64 -12.51 11.07
CA PHE A 338 17.54 -11.95 12.09
C PHE A 338 16.85 -11.59 13.41
N TYR A 339 15.55 -11.29 13.39
CA TYR A 339 14.82 -10.84 14.59
C TYR A 339 13.71 -11.81 15.03
N GLY A 340 13.69 -13.03 14.47
CA GLY A 340 12.74 -14.08 14.86
C GLY A 340 11.26 -13.74 14.60
N GLY A 341 10.97 -12.80 13.70
CA GLY A 341 9.60 -12.37 13.42
C GLY A 341 9.00 -11.41 14.48
N MET A 342 9.80 -10.87 15.38
CA MET A 342 9.32 -10.01 16.49
C MET A 342 9.08 -8.55 16.11
N ILE A 343 9.50 -8.11 14.91
CA ILE A 343 9.31 -6.73 14.45
C ILE A 343 7.97 -6.56 13.74
N ASP A 344 7.08 -5.76 14.32
CA ASP A 344 5.86 -5.25 13.70
C ASP A 344 6.20 -4.05 12.81
N SER A 345 5.92 -4.18 11.51
CA SER A 345 5.98 -3.07 10.55
C SER A 345 4.59 -2.59 10.17
N LEU A 346 4.47 -1.31 9.80
CA LEU A 346 3.23 -0.80 9.22
C LEU A 346 3.03 -1.37 7.81
N PRO A 347 1.78 -1.66 7.40
CA PRO A 347 1.48 -2.14 6.06
C PRO A 347 1.87 -1.10 5.01
N TRP A 348 2.50 -1.55 3.93
CA TRP A 348 2.81 -0.70 2.79
C TRP A 348 1.71 -0.82 1.73
N ALA A 349 1.12 0.31 1.32
CA ALA A 349 0.05 0.31 0.32
C ALA A 349 0.46 -0.36 -1.00
N GLY A 350 1.74 -0.30 -1.36
CA GLY A 350 2.26 -0.97 -2.56
C GLY A 350 2.06 -2.47 -2.53
N THR A 351 2.28 -3.15 -1.39
CA THR A 351 2.06 -4.59 -1.25
C THR A 351 0.62 -4.96 -1.59
N TYR A 352 -0.34 -4.21 -1.06
CA TYR A 352 -1.78 -4.43 -1.30
C TYR A 352 -2.18 -4.17 -2.76
N LEU A 353 -1.47 -3.27 -3.45
CA LEU A 353 -1.68 -2.95 -4.85
C LEU A 353 -0.87 -3.85 -5.81
N GLY A 354 -0.18 -4.86 -5.30
CA GLY A 354 0.65 -5.77 -6.11
C GLY A 354 1.94 -5.15 -6.63
N HIS A 355 2.38 -4.03 -6.06
CA HIS A 355 3.68 -3.45 -6.32
C HIS A 355 4.70 -4.05 -5.35
N GLY A 356 5.77 -4.66 -5.86
CA GLY A 356 6.89 -5.11 -5.05
C GLY A 356 7.78 -3.95 -4.62
N SER A 357 8.35 -4.05 -3.42
CA SER A 357 9.30 -3.06 -2.89
C SER A 357 10.76 -3.40 -3.17
N LEU A 358 11.02 -4.62 -3.62
CA LEU A 358 12.33 -5.14 -3.97
C LEU A 358 12.34 -5.53 -5.45
N ALA A 359 13.33 -5.04 -6.20
CA ALA A 359 13.58 -5.45 -7.57
C ALA A 359 14.95 -6.11 -7.69
N LEU A 360 15.00 -7.30 -8.28
CA LEU A 360 16.25 -8.01 -8.56
C LEU A 360 16.63 -7.82 -10.03
N HIS A 361 17.75 -7.15 -10.28
CA HIS A 361 18.32 -7.01 -11.62
C HIS A 361 19.47 -7.99 -11.81
N TYR A 362 19.21 -9.13 -12.48
CA TYR A 362 20.27 -10.06 -12.84
C TYR A 362 21.10 -9.49 -14.00
N VAL A 363 22.39 -9.23 -13.75
CA VAL A 363 23.32 -8.71 -14.75
C VAL A 363 24.13 -9.86 -15.33
N SER A 364 23.87 -10.18 -16.61
CA SER A 364 24.67 -11.17 -17.35
C SER A 364 26.02 -10.58 -17.77
N GLY A 365 27.07 -11.42 -17.82
CA GLY A 365 28.38 -11.01 -18.33
C GLY A 365 29.30 -10.38 -17.28
N GLY A 366 29.13 -10.74 -16.00
CA GLY A 366 30.04 -10.39 -14.91
C GLY A 366 31.38 -11.14 -14.99
N GLN A 367 32.03 -11.15 -16.15
CA GLN A 367 33.37 -11.70 -16.36
C GLN A 367 34.36 -10.55 -16.39
N GLY A 368 35.53 -10.76 -15.83
CA GLY A 368 36.60 -9.77 -15.81
C GLY A 368 37.94 -10.42 -15.51
N MET A 369 39.01 -9.65 -15.62
CA MET A 369 40.32 -10.09 -15.13
C MET A 369 40.26 -10.20 -13.60
N PRO A 370 40.60 -11.35 -13.01
CA PRO A 370 40.77 -11.46 -11.57
C PRO A 370 41.82 -10.45 -11.10
N ASP A 371 41.55 -9.84 -9.96
CA ASP A 371 42.51 -9.00 -9.28
C ASP A 371 43.76 -9.82 -8.88
N SER A 372 44.94 -9.23 -9.02
CA SER A 372 46.21 -9.94 -8.82
C SER A 372 46.46 -10.35 -7.37
N ASP A 373 45.86 -9.63 -6.42
CA ASP A 373 46.11 -9.83 -4.99
C ASP A 373 44.99 -10.65 -4.36
N THR A 374 43.73 -10.37 -4.70
CA THR A 374 42.56 -11.06 -4.12
C THR A 374 42.09 -12.27 -4.93
N GLY A 375 42.46 -12.37 -6.21
CA GLY A 375 41.99 -13.43 -7.12
C GLY A 375 40.50 -13.35 -7.47
N ALA A 376 39.79 -12.30 -7.00
CA ALA A 376 38.38 -12.08 -7.26
C ALA A 376 38.17 -11.20 -8.49
N VAL A 377 37.08 -11.44 -9.24
CA VAL A 377 36.65 -10.52 -10.30
C VAL A 377 35.87 -9.39 -9.66
N GLU A 378 36.53 -8.26 -9.41
CA GLU A 378 35.92 -7.10 -8.77
C GLU A 378 35.46 -6.03 -9.77
N SER A 379 34.32 -5.41 -9.48
CA SER A 379 33.74 -4.27 -10.17
C SER A 379 33.57 -4.43 -11.68
N THR A 380 32.72 -5.38 -12.08
CA THR A 380 32.45 -5.67 -13.50
C THR A 380 31.84 -4.49 -14.24
N ASP A 381 32.25 -4.27 -15.50
CA ASP A 381 31.74 -3.15 -16.33
C ASP A 381 30.23 -3.27 -16.56
N ALA A 382 29.72 -4.49 -16.69
CA ALA A 382 28.30 -4.75 -16.90
C ALA A 382 27.44 -4.28 -15.71
N GLU A 383 27.90 -4.55 -14.48
CA GLU A 383 27.18 -4.14 -13.27
C GLU A 383 27.26 -2.63 -13.08
N VAL A 384 28.44 -2.02 -13.27
CA VAL A 384 28.59 -0.56 -13.24
C VAL A 384 27.66 0.12 -14.25
N ALA A 385 27.60 -0.38 -15.49
CA ALA A 385 26.71 0.16 -16.51
C ALA A 385 25.23 0.03 -16.11
N LYS A 386 24.84 -1.10 -15.50
CA LYS A 386 23.46 -1.28 -15.05
C LYS A 386 23.09 -0.35 -13.89
N VAL A 387 24.00 -0.15 -12.93
CA VAL A 387 23.78 0.81 -11.83
C VAL A 387 23.61 2.22 -12.39
N VAL A 388 24.46 2.64 -13.33
CA VAL A 388 24.32 3.97 -13.98
C VAL A 388 22.97 4.10 -14.70
N GLU A 389 22.52 3.07 -15.40
CA GLU A 389 21.18 3.04 -16.03
C GLU A 389 20.06 3.26 -15.00
N LEU A 390 20.10 2.53 -13.88
CA LEU A 390 19.10 2.64 -12.81
C LEU A 390 19.12 4.01 -12.13
N VAL A 391 20.30 4.58 -11.89
CA VAL A 391 20.46 5.93 -11.32
C VAL A 391 19.86 6.98 -12.27
N LEU A 392 20.11 6.87 -13.57
CA LEU A 392 19.55 7.78 -14.56
C LEU A 392 18.03 7.65 -14.69
N ALA A 393 17.51 6.42 -14.68
CA ALA A 393 16.07 6.16 -14.69
C ALA A 393 15.39 6.79 -13.47
N HIS A 394 15.96 6.61 -12.28
CA HIS A 394 15.46 7.22 -11.05
C HIS A 394 15.47 8.75 -11.12
N ALA A 395 16.60 9.35 -11.53
CA ALA A 395 16.72 10.80 -11.65
C ALA A 395 15.69 11.39 -12.64
N THR A 396 15.26 10.62 -13.64
CA THR A 396 14.28 11.04 -14.64
C THR A 396 12.83 10.85 -14.16
N GLU A 397 12.50 9.67 -13.64
CA GLU A 397 11.13 9.29 -13.28
C GLU A 397 10.71 9.81 -11.90
N ARG A 398 11.68 9.93 -10.98
CA ARG A 398 11.44 10.19 -9.55
C ARG A 398 12.45 11.19 -8.96
N PRO A 399 12.60 12.39 -9.55
CA PRO A 399 13.62 13.37 -9.13
C PRO A 399 13.43 13.93 -7.71
N ARG A 400 12.25 13.72 -7.10
CA ARG A 400 11.93 14.14 -5.73
C ARG A 400 12.28 13.10 -4.67
N GLU A 401 12.41 11.83 -5.05
CA GLU A 401 12.78 10.74 -4.14
C GLU A 401 14.30 10.72 -3.99
N SER A 402 14.80 10.56 -2.76
CA SER A 402 16.23 10.47 -2.49
C SER A 402 16.80 9.10 -2.89
N LEU A 403 18.06 9.07 -3.36
CA LEU A 403 18.71 7.86 -3.87
C LEU A 403 20.11 7.68 -3.29
N MET A 404 20.43 6.44 -2.92
CA MET A 404 21.80 6.04 -2.56
C MET A 404 22.16 4.74 -3.26
N VAL A 405 23.42 4.61 -3.65
CA VAL A 405 24.01 3.36 -4.11
C VAL A 405 24.92 2.82 -3.01
N ILE A 406 24.67 1.59 -2.59
CA ILE A 406 25.52 0.87 -1.64
C ILE A 406 26.32 -0.19 -2.41
N THR A 407 27.62 -0.27 -2.18
CA THR A 407 28.48 -1.31 -2.77
C THR A 407 29.11 -2.20 -1.69
N ALA A 408 29.42 -3.45 -2.04
CA ALA A 408 30.13 -4.36 -1.13
C ALA A 408 31.65 -4.09 -1.04
N SER A 409 32.22 -3.41 -2.04
CA SER A 409 33.66 -3.08 -2.10
C SER A 409 33.87 -1.58 -2.33
N GLU A 410 34.89 -1.01 -1.70
CA GLU A 410 35.31 0.38 -1.87
C GLU A 410 35.76 0.66 -3.31
N ARG A 411 36.50 -0.28 -3.92
CA ARG A 411 36.91 -0.17 -5.32
C ARG A 411 35.70 -0.05 -6.25
N HIS A 412 34.65 -0.82 -5.98
CA HIS A 412 33.41 -0.74 -6.74
C HIS A 412 32.67 0.58 -6.50
N ALA A 413 32.64 1.08 -5.25
CA ALA A 413 32.06 2.38 -4.92
C ALA A 413 32.68 3.51 -5.74
N VAL A 414 34.02 3.57 -5.78
CA VAL A 414 34.77 4.58 -6.54
C VAL A 414 34.45 4.49 -8.04
N ARG A 415 34.46 3.28 -8.61
CA ARG A 415 34.16 3.07 -10.03
C ARG A 415 32.74 3.45 -10.40
N VAL A 416 31.75 3.07 -9.59
CA VAL A 416 30.35 3.45 -9.79
C VAL A 416 30.20 4.97 -9.70
N ASN A 417 30.78 5.60 -8.68
CA ASN A 417 30.71 7.05 -8.52
C ASN A 417 31.29 7.80 -9.74
N GLN A 418 32.46 7.39 -10.22
CA GLN A 418 33.07 7.95 -11.42
C GLN A 418 32.20 7.76 -12.67
N ALA A 419 31.61 6.57 -12.85
CA ALA A 419 30.76 6.27 -13.99
C ALA A 419 29.46 7.09 -13.97
N VAL A 420 28.86 7.27 -12.79
CA VAL A 420 27.69 8.13 -12.60
C VAL A 420 28.04 9.57 -12.94
N LEU A 421 29.12 10.14 -12.38
CA LEU A 421 29.55 11.51 -12.68
C LEU A 421 29.79 11.72 -14.19
N ALA A 422 30.45 10.76 -14.85
CA ALA A 422 30.68 10.79 -16.28
C ALA A 422 29.38 10.76 -17.10
N ALA A 423 28.40 9.94 -16.70
CA ALA A 423 27.12 9.86 -17.39
C ALA A 423 26.31 11.17 -17.27
N PHE A 424 26.33 11.82 -16.11
CA PHE A 424 25.60 13.07 -15.87
C PHE A 424 26.27 14.29 -16.54
N SER A 425 27.58 14.28 -16.75
CA SER A 425 28.26 15.32 -17.55
C SER A 425 27.71 15.47 -18.97
N LYS A 426 27.08 14.40 -19.50
CA LYS A 426 26.44 14.38 -20.82
C LYS A 426 24.97 14.83 -20.79
N ARG A 427 24.37 15.02 -19.61
CA ARG A 427 22.96 15.34 -19.40
C ARG A 427 22.79 16.42 -18.34
N THR A 428 23.02 17.67 -18.75
CA THR A 428 22.98 18.84 -17.87
C THR A 428 21.63 19.01 -17.15
N GLU A 429 20.54 18.54 -17.75
CA GLU A 429 19.19 18.57 -17.17
C GLU A 429 19.01 17.75 -15.88
N LEU A 430 19.87 16.75 -15.65
CA LEU A 430 19.84 15.90 -14.45
C LEU A 430 20.92 16.28 -13.43
N ALA A 431 21.78 17.27 -13.72
CA ALA A 431 22.91 17.62 -12.86
C ALA A 431 22.47 18.07 -11.47
N ASP A 432 21.33 18.74 -11.37
CA ASP A 432 20.75 19.27 -10.13
C ASP A 432 20.31 18.15 -9.16
N PHE A 433 20.10 16.93 -9.65
CA PHE A 433 19.80 15.77 -8.81
C PHE A 433 21.03 15.30 -8.00
N ILE A 434 22.23 15.37 -8.60
CA ILE A 434 23.48 14.92 -7.96
C ILE A 434 24.15 16.04 -7.19
N LEU A 435 24.22 17.23 -7.78
CA LEU A 435 25.01 18.35 -7.27
C LEU A 435 24.18 19.35 -6.45
N GLY A 436 22.85 19.20 -6.47
CA GLY A 436 21.96 20.08 -5.73
C GLY A 436 22.15 19.92 -4.22
N ASP A 437 22.15 21.05 -3.51
CA ASP A 437 22.16 21.07 -2.06
C ASP A 437 20.79 20.61 -1.54
N ARG A 438 20.75 19.39 -1.02
CA ARG A 438 19.54 18.71 -0.52
C ARG A 438 19.84 18.11 0.83
N ALA A 439 18.80 17.99 1.67
CA ALA A 439 18.92 17.33 2.98
C ALA A 439 19.44 15.88 2.85
N GLU A 440 19.04 15.18 1.79
CA GLU A 440 19.49 13.83 1.47
C GLU A 440 20.15 13.80 0.07
N PRO A 441 21.45 14.11 -0.03
CA PRO A 441 22.14 14.13 -1.31
C PRO A 441 22.34 12.71 -1.86
N PHE A 442 22.44 12.63 -3.18
CA PHE A 442 22.86 11.40 -3.85
C PHE A 442 24.26 11.01 -3.39
N THR A 443 24.45 9.75 -3.02
CA THR A 443 25.75 9.24 -2.58
C THR A 443 25.98 7.81 -3.04
N VAL A 444 27.26 7.48 -3.25
CA VAL A 444 27.73 6.12 -3.53
C VAL A 444 28.69 5.75 -2.41
N VAL A 445 28.31 4.79 -1.59
CA VAL A 445 28.99 4.44 -0.34
C VAL A 445 29.17 2.93 -0.19
N THR A 446 30.11 2.51 0.63
CA THR A 446 30.21 1.11 1.05
C THR A 446 29.14 0.76 2.08
N LEU A 447 28.95 -0.54 2.36
CA LEU A 447 28.04 -1.00 3.41
C LEU A 447 28.38 -0.36 4.77
N GLU A 448 29.67 -0.29 5.12
CA GLU A 448 30.16 0.35 6.36
C GLU A 448 29.86 1.85 6.42
N GLN A 449 30.04 2.56 5.30
CA GLN A 449 29.76 4.00 5.21
C GLN A 449 28.27 4.33 5.15
N SER A 450 27.42 3.34 4.83
CA SER A 450 25.96 3.50 4.75
C SER A 450 25.27 3.43 6.11
N VAL A 451 25.98 3.07 7.18
CA VAL A 451 25.43 2.95 8.54
C VAL A 451 24.83 4.29 8.98
N GLY A 452 23.59 4.24 9.45
CA GLY A 452 22.84 5.43 9.89
C GLY A 452 22.27 6.28 8.76
N GLN A 453 22.47 5.93 7.48
CA GLN A 453 21.87 6.65 6.35
C GLN A 453 20.54 6.02 5.91
N SER A 454 19.55 6.86 5.60
CA SER A 454 18.28 6.48 4.98
C SER A 454 18.08 7.20 3.67
N ARG A 455 17.45 6.53 2.70
CA ARG A 455 16.96 7.12 1.47
C ARG A 455 15.63 6.48 1.09
N ASP A 456 14.86 7.18 0.26
CA ASP A 456 13.63 6.65 -0.33
C ASP A 456 13.92 5.42 -1.20
N ARG A 457 15.05 5.44 -1.92
CA ARG A 457 15.52 4.33 -2.73
C ARG A 457 16.99 4.01 -2.49
N VAL A 458 17.27 2.71 -2.50
CA VAL A 458 18.62 2.16 -2.37
C VAL A 458 18.87 1.18 -3.51
N ILE A 459 19.98 1.37 -4.24
CA ILE A 459 20.51 0.39 -5.17
C ILE A 459 21.67 -0.31 -4.48
N PHE A 460 21.53 -1.60 -4.19
CA PHE A 460 22.63 -2.41 -3.70
C PHE A 460 23.33 -3.08 -4.88
N SER A 461 24.62 -2.79 -5.06
CA SER A 461 25.48 -3.34 -6.11
C SER A 461 26.55 -4.24 -5.48
N ILE A 462 26.57 -5.51 -5.87
CA ILE A 462 27.45 -6.52 -5.26
C ILE A 462 28.89 -6.24 -5.66
N GLY A 463 29.13 -5.93 -6.94
CA GLY A 463 30.46 -5.60 -7.44
C GLY A 463 31.39 -6.80 -7.58
N TYR A 464 30.88 -8.04 -7.58
CA TYR A 464 31.67 -9.26 -7.72
C TYR A 464 31.14 -10.13 -8.87
N GLY A 465 32.07 -10.53 -9.74
CA GLY A 465 31.84 -11.36 -10.92
C GLY A 465 32.26 -12.82 -10.74
N ARG A 466 32.14 -13.60 -11.82
CA ARG A 466 32.58 -15.00 -11.92
C ARG A 466 33.74 -15.17 -12.89
#